data_AF-A0AA43RWP7-F1
#
_entry.id   AF-A0AA43RWP7-F1
#
_cell.length_a   1.000
_cell.length_b   1.000
_cell.length_c   1.000
_cell.angle_alpha   90.00
_cell.angle_beta   90.00
_cell.angle_gamma   90.00
#
_symmetry.space_group_name_H-M   'P 1'
#
loop_
_entity.id
_entity.type
_entity.pdbx_description
1 polymer ?
#
loop_
_entity_poly.entity_id
_entity_poly.type
_entity_poly.pdbx_seq_one_letter_code
_entity_poly.pdbx_strand_id
1 'polypeptide(L)'
;MKQHKRYQTSIILLLVCFAFIYKGIRDAQTPMIVIGVFLAIYATIRIVLLLTLSNVAQQEIVEDSDMTSTYLRTNYERYIEMYILYKKGECEVLYEENDGLLLLSHADDMYYASAKNKQAAMDILQLIPQDYHGLCVCDDIFMECIDLYITYETKFNSYNMVYEKQEKAVLTNTTIRIQSLTEKDIEIVKQTYSNPIYDQPGYIASCIKNGMLGAYVNDKLAGYIGLHNSGAIGLLEVFEDYRQQGIAKTLVASMINHCLEAKQIAYTQVQQRNEASLQLQEKLGFTKADKPCVWIFRKEMETLHE
;
A
#
# COMPACT_ATOMS: atom_id res chain seq x y z
N MET A 1 4.56 9.46 -30.39
CA MET A 1 5.50 10.25 -31.24
C MET A 1 6.99 10.14 -30.87
N LYS A 2 7.40 9.84 -29.61
CA LYS A 2 8.83 9.73 -29.22
C LYS A 2 9.54 8.42 -29.64
N GLN A 3 8.83 7.29 -29.77
CA GLN A 3 9.43 6.00 -30.15
C GLN A 3 10.02 5.97 -31.57
N HIS A 4 9.39 6.68 -32.52
CA HIS A 4 9.83 6.66 -33.93
C HIS A 4 11.22 7.29 -34.14
N LYS A 5 11.63 8.28 -33.34
CA LYS A 5 12.96 8.91 -33.48
C LYS A 5 14.12 8.01 -33.01
N ARG A 6 13.85 7.05 -32.11
CA ARG A 6 14.90 6.25 -31.45
C ARG A 6 15.54 5.22 -32.39
N TYR A 7 14.74 4.67 -33.32
CA TYR A 7 15.19 3.64 -34.27
C TYR A 7 15.48 4.16 -35.68
N GLN A 8 15.21 5.44 -35.94
CA GLN A 8 15.38 6.07 -37.26
C GLN A 8 16.76 5.82 -37.87
N THR A 9 17.84 5.99 -37.09
CA THR A 9 19.20 5.76 -37.58
C THR A 9 19.44 4.29 -37.99
N SER A 10 18.94 3.32 -37.20
CA SER A 10 19.09 1.89 -37.52
C SER A 10 18.27 1.49 -38.74
N ILE A 11 17.09 2.07 -38.93
CA ILE A 11 16.25 1.84 -40.11
C ILE A 11 16.91 2.41 -41.38
N ILE A 12 17.49 3.62 -41.30
CA ILE A 12 18.24 4.23 -42.41
C ILE A 12 19.46 3.35 -42.76
N LEU A 13 20.19 2.85 -41.77
CA LEU A 13 21.33 1.94 -41.97
C LEU A 13 20.92 0.64 -42.69
N LEU A 14 19.76 0.06 -42.35
CA LEU A 14 19.22 -1.12 -43.04
C LEU A 14 18.87 -0.82 -44.50
N LEU A 15 18.23 0.32 -44.78
CA LEU A 15 17.92 0.74 -46.16
C LEU A 15 19.18 0.95 -47.01
N VAL A 16 20.21 1.56 -46.42
CA VAL A 16 21.52 1.76 -47.06
C VAL A 16 22.20 0.42 -47.32
N CYS A 17 22.18 -0.51 -46.37
CA CYS A 17 22.67 -1.86 -46.53
C CYS A 17 22.04 -2.56 -47.75
N PHE A 18 20.70 -2.56 -47.86
CA PHE A 18 20.02 -3.20 -48.98
C PHE A 18 20.44 -2.61 -50.32
N ALA A 19 20.68 -1.29 -50.39
CA ALA A 19 21.18 -0.64 -51.60
C ALA A 19 22.61 -1.10 -51.97
N PHE A 20 23.50 -1.25 -50.98
CA PHE A 20 24.87 -1.76 -51.20
C PHE A 20 24.89 -3.23 -51.64
N ILE A 21 24.07 -4.09 -51.01
CA ILE A 21 23.96 -5.50 -51.38
C ILE A 21 23.39 -5.62 -52.80
N TYR A 22 22.29 -4.92 -53.08
CA TYR A 22 21.65 -4.94 -54.41
C TYR A 22 22.60 -4.49 -55.51
N LYS A 23 23.29 -3.36 -55.31
CA LYS A 23 24.25 -2.84 -56.28
C LYS A 23 25.47 -3.76 -56.41
N GLY A 24 25.95 -4.33 -55.32
CA GLY A 24 27.05 -5.30 -55.33
C GLY A 24 26.71 -6.58 -56.11
N ILE A 25 25.49 -7.11 -55.98
CA ILE A 25 25.02 -8.26 -56.75
C ILE A 25 24.89 -7.90 -58.23
N ARG A 26 24.23 -6.78 -58.54
CA ARG A 26 23.99 -6.32 -59.91
C ARG A 26 25.29 -6.07 -60.68
N ASP A 27 26.27 -5.46 -60.01
CA ASP A 27 27.53 -5.02 -60.63
C ASP A 27 28.67 -6.05 -60.40
N ALA A 28 28.36 -7.24 -59.84
CA ALA A 28 29.31 -8.31 -59.48
C ALA A 28 30.49 -7.85 -58.60
N GLN A 29 30.24 -6.90 -57.69
CA GLN A 29 31.24 -6.33 -56.78
C GLN A 29 31.13 -6.95 -55.39
N THR A 30 31.89 -8.02 -55.15
CA THR A 30 31.98 -8.71 -53.85
C THR A 30 32.25 -7.76 -52.66
N PRO A 31 33.14 -6.75 -52.75
CA PRO A 31 33.39 -5.85 -51.63
C PRO A 31 32.14 -5.07 -51.17
N MET A 32 31.26 -4.68 -52.10
CA MET A 32 30.03 -3.95 -51.77
C MET A 32 28.99 -4.84 -51.09
N ILE A 33 28.92 -6.11 -51.48
CA ILE A 33 28.07 -7.10 -50.81
C ILE A 33 28.55 -7.28 -49.36
N VAL A 34 29.86 -7.43 -49.16
CA VAL A 34 30.46 -7.59 -47.83
C VAL A 34 30.17 -6.37 -46.94
N ILE A 35 30.37 -5.15 -47.45
CA ILE A 35 30.06 -3.91 -46.72
C ILE A 35 28.59 -3.87 -46.33
N GLY A 36 27.68 -4.21 -47.26
CA GLY A 36 26.25 -4.28 -46.97
C GLY A 36 25.94 -5.25 -45.83
N VAL A 37 26.45 -6.48 -45.88
CA VAL A 37 26.23 -7.50 -44.83
C VAL A 37 26.71 -7.01 -43.47
N PHE A 38 27.89 -6.39 -43.37
CA PHE A 38 28.38 -5.83 -42.11
C PHE A 38 27.49 -4.71 -41.57
N LEU A 39 26.98 -3.84 -42.43
CA LEU A 39 26.04 -2.78 -42.04
C LEU A 39 24.70 -3.36 -41.54
N ALA A 40 24.19 -4.44 -42.15
CA ALA A 40 23.02 -5.17 -41.65
C ALA A 40 23.27 -5.73 -40.25
N ILE A 41 24.39 -6.44 -40.04
CA ILE A 41 24.74 -7.02 -38.74
C ILE A 41 24.82 -5.93 -37.67
N TYR A 42 25.52 -4.82 -37.97
CA TYR A 42 25.64 -3.69 -37.05
C TYR A 42 24.27 -3.08 -36.70
N ALA A 43 23.41 -2.85 -37.69
CA ALA A 43 22.08 -2.28 -37.46
C ALA A 43 21.20 -3.20 -36.60
N THR A 44 21.24 -4.52 -36.83
CA THR A 44 20.52 -5.51 -36.04
C THR A 44 21.03 -5.57 -34.60
N ILE A 45 22.35 -5.62 -34.40
CA ILE A 45 22.96 -5.58 -33.05
C ILE A 45 22.51 -4.31 -32.32
N ARG A 46 22.56 -3.15 -32.98
CA ARG A 46 22.15 -1.88 -32.39
C ARG A 46 20.66 -1.86 -32.02
N ILE A 47 19.78 -2.45 -32.83
CA ILE A 47 18.35 -2.56 -32.50
C ILE A 47 18.14 -3.45 -31.29
N VAL A 48 18.76 -4.63 -31.24
CA VAL A 48 18.69 -5.54 -30.09
C VAL A 48 19.20 -4.83 -28.84
N LEU A 49 20.32 -4.12 -28.93
CA LEU A 49 20.93 -3.39 -27.81
C LEU A 49 20.05 -2.22 -27.34
N LEU A 50 19.38 -1.52 -28.25
CA LEU A 50 18.39 -0.50 -27.89
C LEU A 50 17.13 -1.10 -27.25
N LEU A 51 16.69 -2.28 -27.68
CA LEU A 51 15.57 -3.01 -27.08
C LEU A 51 15.93 -3.51 -25.69
N THR A 52 17.11 -4.13 -25.51
CA THR A 52 17.57 -4.60 -24.20
C THR A 52 17.79 -3.45 -23.24
N LEU A 53 18.45 -2.36 -23.66
CA LEU A 53 18.61 -1.17 -22.82
C LEU A 53 17.26 -0.49 -22.49
N SER A 54 16.27 -0.55 -23.38
CA SER A 54 14.93 -0.04 -23.07
C SER A 54 14.21 -0.92 -22.05
N ASN A 55 14.35 -2.24 -22.17
CA ASN A 55 13.80 -3.21 -21.23
C ASN A 55 14.47 -3.12 -19.85
N VAL A 56 15.80 -2.99 -19.82
CA VAL A 56 16.58 -2.77 -18.61
C VAL A 56 16.22 -1.44 -17.98
N ALA A 57 16.11 -0.35 -18.76
CA ALA A 57 15.63 0.92 -18.21
C ALA A 57 14.19 0.84 -17.69
N GLN A 58 13.30 0.04 -18.31
CA GLN A 58 11.96 -0.21 -17.78
C GLN A 58 11.95 -1.12 -16.53
N GLN A 59 12.95 -1.98 -16.35
CA GLN A 59 13.15 -2.76 -15.13
C GLN A 59 13.81 -1.94 -14.02
N GLU A 60 14.82 -1.13 -14.31
CA GLU A 60 15.50 -0.23 -13.36
C GLU A 60 14.61 0.94 -12.93
N ILE A 61 13.59 1.32 -13.72
CA ILE A 61 12.58 2.32 -13.31
C ILE A 61 11.51 1.69 -12.37
N VAL A 62 11.55 0.38 -12.10
CA VAL A 62 10.52 -0.31 -11.28
C VAL A 62 11.10 -1.07 -10.08
N GLU A 63 12.42 -1.22 -9.94
CA GLU A 63 13.02 -1.57 -8.65
C GLU A 63 13.15 -0.30 -7.80
N ASP A 64 12.24 -0.19 -6.86
CA ASP A 64 12.10 0.90 -5.90
C ASP A 64 13.28 0.91 -4.91
N SER A 65 14.39 1.51 -5.36
CA SER A 65 15.72 1.43 -4.74
C SER A 65 16.06 2.65 -3.87
N ASP A 66 15.09 3.51 -3.56
CA ASP A 66 15.33 4.61 -2.62
C ASP A 66 15.48 4.08 -1.18
N MET A 67 16.07 4.92 -0.32
CA MET A 67 16.44 4.50 1.02
C MET A 67 15.21 4.20 1.89
N THR A 68 14.17 5.03 1.82
CA THR A 68 12.88 4.81 2.49
C THR A 68 12.28 3.46 2.13
N SER A 69 12.12 3.15 0.84
CA SER A 69 11.57 1.88 0.38
C SER A 69 12.44 0.70 0.77
N THR A 70 13.77 0.86 0.73
CA THR A 70 14.70 -0.17 1.22
C THR A 70 14.53 -0.41 2.71
N TYR A 71 14.42 0.66 3.51
CA TYR A 71 14.19 0.61 4.96
C TYR A 71 12.88 -0.11 5.29
N LEU A 72 11.78 0.30 4.66
CA LEU A 72 10.43 -0.24 4.92
C LEU A 72 10.31 -1.71 4.51
N ARG A 73 11.12 -2.18 3.57
CA ARG A 73 11.19 -3.60 3.17
C ARG A 73 12.02 -4.47 4.13
N THR A 74 12.79 -3.89 5.05
CA THR A 74 13.58 -4.68 6.01
C THR A 74 12.71 -5.54 6.93
N ASN A 75 11.48 -5.09 7.22
CA ASN A 75 10.44 -5.87 7.86
C ASN A 75 9.08 -5.42 7.28
N TYR A 76 8.73 -6.03 6.15
CA TYR A 76 7.62 -5.60 5.30
C TYR A 76 6.27 -5.61 6.02
N GLU A 77 5.96 -6.67 6.78
CA GLU A 77 4.71 -6.78 7.51
C GLU A 77 4.64 -5.78 8.66
N ARG A 78 5.76 -5.55 9.36
CA ARG A 78 5.81 -4.57 10.46
C ARG A 78 5.59 -3.15 9.95
N TYR A 79 6.12 -2.81 8.77
CA TYR A 79 6.08 -1.44 8.23
C TYR A 79 5.09 -1.25 7.08
N ILE A 80 4.13 -2.17 6.91
CA ILE A 80 3.28 -2.22 5.71
C ILE A 80 2.48 -0.93 5.47
N GLU A 81 1.92 -0.33 6.52
CA GLU A 81 1.13 0.89 6.40
C GLU A 81 2.00 2.06 5.95
N MET A 82 3.17 2.24 6.58
CA MET A 82 4.17 3.23 6.19
C MET A 82 4.61 3.04 4.73
N TYR A 83 4.85 1.79 4.32
CA TYR A 83 5.19 1.46 2.94
C TYR A 83 4.08 1.85 1.97
N ILE A 84 2.83 1.55 2.27
CA ILE A 84 1.69 1.89 1.40
C ILE A 84 1.52 3.41 1.28
N LEU A 85 1.58 4.14 2.39
CA LEU A 85 1.50 5.61 2.40
C LEU A 85 2.61 6.22 1.54
N TYR A 86 3.85 5.76 1.72
CA TYR A 86 5.00 6.21 0.93
C TYR A 86 4.83 5.92 -0.56
N LYS A 87 4.48 4.68 -0.94
CA LYS A 87 4.34 4.27 -2.33
C LYS A 87 3.23 5.00 -3.09
N LYS A 88 2.18 5.42 -2.39
CA LYS A 88 1.11 6.22 -2.97
C LYS A 88 1.45 7.71 -3.07
N GLY A 89 2.53 8.15 -2.42
CA GLY A 89 2.84 9.57 -2.26
C GLY A 89 1.84 10.30 -1.37
N GLU A 90 1.23 9.58 -0.42
CA GLU A 90 0.21 10.09 0.51
C GLU A 90 0.82 10.54 1.85
N CYS A 91 2.16 10.60 1.94
CA CYS A 91 2.86 11.10 3.12
C CYS A 91 4.03 12.02 2.76
N GLU A 92 4.39 12.87 3.71
CA GLU A 92 5.62 13.65 3.74
C GLU A 92 6.67 12.92 4.58
N VAL A 93 7.91 12.85 4.10
CA VAL A 93 9.03 12.26 4.85
C VAL A 93 9.69 13.38 5.67
N LEU A 94 9.62 13.27 7.00
CA LEU A 94 10.13 14.28 7.94
C LEU A 94 11.49 13.92 8.52
N TYR A 95 11.80 12.63 8.58
CA TYR A 95 13.10 12.10 9.00
C TYR A 95 13.40 10.85 8.19
N GLU A 96 14.59 10.77 7.60
CA GLU A 96 15.02 9.64 6.78
C GLU A 96 16.50 9.38 7.06
N GLU A 97 16.79 8.34 7.84
CA GLU A 97 18.16 7.87 8.07
C GLU A 97 18.20 6.34 8.10
N ASN A 98 19.40 5.77 8.06
CA ASN A 98 19.56 4.30 8.08
C ASN A 98 19.02 3.63 9.35
N ASP A 99 18.82 4.40 10.42
CA ASP A 99 18.39 3.94 11.74
C ASP A 99 17.00 4.43 12.16
N GLY A 100 16.28 5.16 11.32
CA GLY A 100 14.91 5.56 11.60
C GLY A 100 14.21 6.27 10.45
N LEU A 101 12.89 6.35 10.56
CA LEU A 101 12.02 6.96 9.56
C LEU A 101 10.82 7.62 10.27
N LEU A 102 10.48 8.84 9.86
CA LEU A 102 9.26 9.54 10.28
C LEU A 102 8.49 10.01 9.04
N LEU A 103 7.23 9.62 8.96
CA LEU A 103 6.29 10.03 7.92
C LEU A 103 5.13 10.82 8.54
N LEU A 104 4.59 11.79 7.82
CA LEU A 104 3.35 12.48 8.14
C LEU A 104 2.34 12.27 7.01
N SER A 105 1.18 11.71 7.32
CA SER A 105 0.06 11.63 6.39
C SER A 105 -0.91 12.78 6.63
N HIS A 106 -1.02 13.68 5.65
CA HIS A 106 -1.93 14.83 5.72
C HIS A 106 -3.40 14.44 5.57
N ALA A 107 -3.69 13.22 5.12
CA ALA A 107 -5.06 12.75 4.90
C ALA A 107 -5.80 12.41 6.20
N ASP A 108 -5.06 11.99 7.23
CA ASP A 108 -5.56 11.61 8.54
C ASP A 108 -4.85 12.36 9.70
N ASP A 109 -3.94 13.28 9.38
CA ASP A 109 -3.12 14.04 10.34
C ASP A 109 -2.33 13.13 11.31
N MET A 110 -1.83 12.01 10.79
CA MET A 110 -1.13 11.00 11.58
C MET A 110 0.37 10.95 11.27
N TYR A 111 1.16 10.84 12.33
CA TYR A 111 2.58 10.56 12.26
C TYR A 111 2.82 9.04 12.29
N TYR A 112 3.73 8.54 11.47
CA TYR A 112 4.13 7.14 11.45
C TYR A 112 5.64 7.04 11.59
N ALA A 113 6.12 6.26 12.56
CA ALA A 113 7.53 6.22 12.88
C ALA A 113 8.10 4.81 13.08
N SER A 114 9.37 4.67 12.73
CA SER A 114 10.19 3.48 12.98
C SER A 114 11.58 3.91 13.42
N ALA A 115 12.22 3.11 14.28
CA ALA A 115 13.57 3.35 14.76
C ALA A 115 14.28 2.04 15.13
N LYS A 116 15.57 1.95 14.79
CA LYS A 116 16.42 0.79 15.09
C LYS A 116 17.15 0.92 16.43
N ASN A 117 17.27 2.13 16.96
CA ASN A 117 17.96 2.39 18.22
C ASN A 117 17.30 3.54 18.99
N LYS A 118 17.67 3.66 20.28
CA LYS A 118 17.08 4.64 21.20
C LYS A 118 17.36 6.09 20.81
N GLN A 119 18.54 6.38 20.28
CA GLN A 119 18.90 7.75 19.88
C GLN A 119 18.01 8.21 18.72
N ALA A 120 17.88 7.39 17.67
CA ALA A 120 16.98 7.67 16.54
C ALA A 120 15.53 7.86 16.99
N ALA A 121 15.04 7.03 17.92
CA ALA A 121 13.71 7.21 18.49
C ALA A 121 13.56 8.57 19.19
N MET A 122 14.54 8.97 20.02
CA MET A 122 14.53 10.27 20.70
C MET A 122 14.60 11.45 19.72
N ASP A 123 15.40 11.33 18.66
CA ASP A 123 15.53 12.37 17.63
C ASP A 123 14.23 12.52 16.83
N ILE A 124 13.61 11.41 16.43
CA ILE A 124 12.31 11.39 15.76
C ILE A 124 11.21 11.99 16.62
N LEU A 125 11.13 11.61 17.90
CA LEU A 125 10.08 12.10 18.80
C LEU A 125 10.17 13.63 19.04
N GLN A 126 11.35 14.23 18.94
CA GLN A 126 11.53 15.68 19.05
C GLN A 126 10.97 16.46 17.86
N LEU A 127 10.83 15.81 16.70
CA LEU A 127 10.29 16.44 15.50
C LEU A 127 8.76 16.50 15.50
N ILE A 128 8.11 15.68 16.33
CA ILE A 128 6.65 15.63 16.44
C ILE A 128 6.18 16.83 17.27
N PRO A 129 5.28 17.66 16.74
CA PRO A 129 4.79 18.83 17.45
C PRO A 129 3.93 18.41 18.65
N GLN A 130 3.92 19.22 19.70
CA GLN A 130 3.16 18.92 20.91
C GLN A 130 1.64 18.91 20.68
N ASP A 131 1.19 19.58 19.62
CA ASP A 131 -0.20 19.60 19.21
C ASP A 131 -0.56 18.56 18.13
N TYR A 132 0.23 17.50 17.96
CA TYR A 132 -0.08 16.37 17.09
C TYR A 132 -1.49 15.77 17.37
N HIS A 133 -2.15 15.26 16.32
CA HIS A 133 -3.40 14.52 16.45
C HIS A 133 -3.16 13.08 16.93
N GLY A 134 -2.30 12.34 16.22
CA GLY A 134 -1.89 11.01 16.64
C GLY A 134 -0.60 10.49 15.99
N LEU A 135 -0.10 9.40 16.54
CA LEU A 135 1.18 8.79 16.23
C LEU A 135 1.06 7.26 16.25
N CYS A 136 1.58 6.60 15.21
CA CYS A 136 1.78 5.16 15.15
C CYS A 136 3.28 4.84 15.10
N VAL A 137 3.80 4.19 16.14
CA VAL A 137 5.21 3.74 16.17
C VAL A 137 5.30 2.24 15.94
N CYS A 138 6.18 1.81 15.05
CA CYS A 138 6.27 0.40 14.63
C CYS A 138 7.29 -0.42 15.41
N ASP A 139 8.14 0.21 16.24
CA ASP A 139 9.20 -0.45 17.00
C ASP A 139 9.06 -0.18 18.50
N ASP A 140 9.30 -1.20 19.32
CA ASP A 140 9.17 -1.16 20.78
C ASP A 140 10.16 -0.22 21.47
N ILE A 141 11.28 0.12 20.80
CA ILE A 141 12.30 1.04 21.30
C ILE A 141 11.74 2.42 21.65
N PHE A 142 10.66 2.85 20.98
CA PHE A 142 9.99 4.11 21.31
C PHE A 142 9.41 4.09 22.72
N MET A 143 8.96 2.93 23.22
CA MET A 143 8.33 2.83 24.55
C MET A 143 9.30 3.15 25.69
N GLU A 144 10.61 3.13 25.45
CA GLU A 144 11.60 3.51 26.45
C GLU A 144 11.78 5.02 26.64
N CYS A 145 11.29 5.84 25.71
CA CYS A 145 11.50 7.29 25.72
C CYS A 145 10.24 8.11 25.37
N ILE A 146 9.15 7.47 24.93
CA ILE A 146 7.93 8.15 24.48
C ILE A 146 7.37 9.13 25.51
N ASP A 147 7.33 8.74 26.78
CA ASP A 147 6.75 9.54 27.87
C ASP A 147 7.61 10.79 28.21
N LEU A 148 8.83 10.92 27.66
CA LEU A 148 9.69 12.10 27.81
C LEU A 148 9.35 13.21 26.81
N TYR A 149 8.71 12.86 25.68
CA TYR A 149 8.51 13.77 24.54
C TYR A 149 7.05 13.96 24.19
N ILE A 150 6.22 12.94 24.42
CA ILE A 150 4.84 12.87 23.94
C ILE A 150 3.90 12.68 25.13
N THR A 151 2.96 13.62 25.27
CA THR A 151 1.81 13.46 26.17
C THR A 151 0.63 12.89 25.38
N TYR A 152 -0.03 11.87 25.93
CA TYR A 152 -1.16 11.18 25.27
C TYR A 152 -2.23 10.80 26.27
N GLU A 153 -3.45 10.55 25.78
CA GLU A 153 -4.55 10.01 26.58
C GLU A 153 -4.80 8.54 26.26
N THR A 154 -4.76 8.19 24.97
CA THR A 154 -5.04 6.84 24.52
C THR A 154 -3.79 6.22 23.91
N LYS A 155 -3.47 4.99 24.34
CA LYS A 155 -2.39 4.18 23.78
C LYS A 155 -2.81 2.72 23.70
N PHE A 156 -2.62 2.09 22.55
CA PHE A 156 -2.91 0.66 22.38
C PHE A 156 -2.01 0.01 21.33
N ASN A 157 -1.82 -1.30 21.49
CA ASN A 157 -1.00 -2.11 20.59
C ASN A 157 -1.88 -2.78 19.54
N SER A 158 -1.39 -2.81 18.30
CA SER A 158 -2.02 -3.51 17.17
C SER A 158 -0.97 -4.29 16.39
N TYR A 159 -1.33 -5.44 15.84
CA TYR A 159 -0.50 -6.15 14.88
C TYR A 159 -0.90 -5.75 13.47
N ASN A 160 0.09 -5.33 12.67
CA ASN A 160 -0.02 -5.33 11.23
C ASN A 160 -0.11 -6.77 10.73
N MET A 161 -1.00 -7.00 9.77
CA MET A 161 -1.12 -8.28 9.10
C MET A 161 -1.32 -8.07 7.59
N VAL A 162 -0.61 -8.84 6.77
CA VAL A 162 -0.56 -8.64 5.30
C VAL A 162 -1.01 -9.90 4.57
N TYR A 163 -1.88 -9.75 3.58
CA TYR A 163 -2.25 -10.83 2.68
C TYR A 163 -1.34 -10.77 1.44
N GLU A 164 -0.31 -11.61 1.43
CA GLU A 164 0.76 -11.56 0.41
C GLU A 164 0.41 -12.29 -0.88
N LYS A 165 -0.63 -13.12 -0.84
CA LYS A 165 -1.08 -13.93 -1.96
C LYS A 165 -1.72 -13.07 -3.03
N GLN A 166 -1.58 -13.50 -4.28
CA GLN A 166 -2.22 -12.87 -5.44
C GLN A 166 -3.55 -13.55 -5.79
N GLU A 167 -3.81 -14.75 -5.25
CA GLU A 167 -5.09 -15.41 -5.45
C GLU A 167 -6.20 -14.76 -4.63
N LYS A 168 -7.42 -14.77 -5.16
CA LYS A 168 -8.59 -14.35 -4.42
C LYS A 168 -8.82 -15.25 -3.20
N ALA A 169 -9.20 -14.63 -2.08
CA ALA A 169 -9.68 -15.33 -0.91
C ALA A 169 -10.98 -16.09 -1.23
N VAL A 170 -11.08 -17.31 -0.72
CA VAL A 170 -12.23 -18.20 -0.96
C VAL A 170 -13.43 -17.74 -0.13
N LEU A 171 -14.55 -17.48 -0.80
CA LEU A 171 -15.83 -17.18 -0.16
C LEU A 171 -16.50 -18.48 0.28
N THR A 172 -16.57 -18.73 1.59
CA THR A 172 -17.08 -20.01 2.13
C THR A 172 -18.58 -20.05 2.34
N ASN A 173 -19.27 -18.91 2.38
CA ASN A 173 -20.71 -18.85 2.55
C ASN A 173 -21.33 -18.05 1.40
N THR A 174 -21.89 -18.77 0.41
CA THR A 174 -22.47 -18.19 -0.80
C THR A 174 -23.92 -17.76 -0.63
N THR A 175 -24.55 -18.01 0.52
CA THR A 175 -25.93 -17.53 0.80
C THR A 175 -25.94 -16.09 1.31
N ILE A 176 -24.80 -15.60 1.80
CA ILE A 176 -24.62 -14.19 2.17
C ILE A 176 -24.39 -13.39 0.91
N ARG A 177 -25.26 -12.41 0.67
CA ARG A 177 -25.11 -11.48 -0.45
C ARG A 177 -24.22 -10.32 -0.01
N ILE A 178 -23.11 -10.09 -0.72
CA ILE A 178 -22.22 -8.96 -0.48
C ILE A 178 -22.52 -7.85 -1.49
N GLN A 179 -22.66 -6.61 -1.01
CA GLN A 179 -22.88 -5.42 -1.84
C GLN A 179 -22.15 -4.21 -1.27
N SER A 180 -21.82 -3.25 -2.12
CA SER A 180 -21.30 -1.95 -1.67
C SER A 180 -22.35 -1.20 -0.86
N LEU A 181 -21.93 -0.59 0.23
CA LEU A 181 -22.73 0.40 0.95
C LEU A 181 -22.72 1.73 0.19
N THR A 182 -23.71 2.56 0.50
CA THR A 182 -23.93 3.87 -0.12
C THR A 182 -24.08 4.95 0.95
N GLU A 183 -24.17 6.22 0.54
CA GLU A 183 -24.40 7.33 1.48
C GLU A 183 -25.64 7.15 2.37
N LYS A 184 -26.64 6.37 1.92
CA LYS A 184 -27.84 6.04 2.71
C LYS A 184 -27.53 5.20 3.96
N ASP A 185 -26.39 4.53 3.97
CA ASP A 185 -25.96 3.62 5.04
C ASP A 185 -25.05 4.32 6.08
N ILE A 186 -24.71 5.61 5.89
CA ILE A 186 -23.84 6.37 6.81
C ILE A 186 -24.37 6.31 8.25
N GLU A 187 -25.66 6.57 8.45
CA GLU A 187 -26.24 6.67 9.78
C GLU A 187 -26.19 5.34 10.55
N ILE A 188 -26.48 4.22 9.88
CA ILE A 188 -26.41 2.91 10.55
C ILE A 188 -24.97 2.53 10.89
N VAL A 189 -24.00 2.87 10.03
CA VAL A 189 -22.58 2.62 10.32
C VAL A 189 -22.13 3.49 11.51
N LYS A 190 -22.47 4.78 11.54
CA LYS A 190 -22.15 5.66 12.70
C LYS A 190 -22.75 5.16 14.01
N GLN A 191 -23.99 4.67 13.98
CA GLN A 191 -24.68 4.17 15.17
C GLN A 191 -24.07 2.88 15.72
N THR A 192 -23.48 2.04 14.86
CA THR A 192 -23.00 0.70 15.23
C THR A 192 -21.48 0.63 15.36
N TYR A 193 -20.74 1.52 14.71
CA TYR A 193 -19.29 1.66 14.84
C TYR A 193 -18.95 2.68 15.94
N SER A 194 -19.19 2.31 17.20
CA SER A 194 -18.90 3.17 18.36
C SER A 194 -17.43 3.07 18.78
N ASN A 195 -16.52 3.68 18.02
CA ASN A 195 -15.15 3.93 18.47
C ASN A 195 -14.85 5.45 18.42
N PRO A 196 -14.79 6.13 19.58
CA PRO A 196 -14.60 7.58 19.66
C PRO A 196 -13.36 8.10 18.92
N ILE A 197 -12.33 7.26 18.76
CA ILE A 197 -11.09 7.60 18.04
C ILE A 197 -11.37 7.97 16.57
N TYR A 198 -12.46 7.42 16.00
CA TYR A 198 -12.80 7.59 14.59
C TYR A 198 -14.08 8.41 14.38
N ASP A 199 -14.55 9.15 15.39
CA ASP A 199 -15.76 9.99 15.32
C ASP A 199 -15.48 11.37 14.70
N GLN A 200 -14.66 11.40 13.64
CA GLN A 200 -14.33 12.62 12.93
C GLN A 200 -15.41 12.95 11.87
N PRO A 201 -15.79 14.24 11.70
CA PRO A 201 -16.77 14.63 10.68
C PRO A 201 -16.41 14.12 9.28
N GLY A 202 -17.33 13.38 8.65
CA GLY A 202 -17.16 12.87 7.30
C GLY A 202 -16.33 11.59 7.16
N TYR A 203 -15.73 11.07 8.24
CA TYR A 203 -14.88 9.88 8.19
C TYR A 203 -15.62 8.63 7.67
N ILE A 204 -16.83 8.34 8.16
CA ILE A 204 -17.62 7.21 7.67
C ILE A 204 -18.01 7.39 6.19
N ALA A 205 -18.31 8.62 5.78
CA ALA A 205 -18.63 8.91 4.38
C ALA A 205 -17.42 8.66 3.46
N SER A 206 -16.19 9.00 3.89
CA SER A 206 -14.97 8.68 3.14
C SER A 206 -14.74 7.16 3.07
N CYS A 207 -14.96 6.43 4.17
CA CYS A 207 -14.84 4.97 4.18
C CYS A 207 -15.84 4.30 3.22
N ILE A 208 -17.08 4.79 3.15
CA ILE A 208 -18.08 4.31 2.19
C ILE A 208 -17.64 4.60 0.75
N LYS A 209 -17.14 5.82 0.49
CA LYS A 209 -16.58 6.19 -0.82
C LYS A 209 -15.38 5.32 -1.22
N ASN A 210 -14.61 4.84 -0.25
CA ASN A 210 -13.48 3.94 -0.45
C ASN A 210 -13.88 2.46 -0.63
N GLY A 211 -15.17 2.17 -0.80
CA GLY A 211 -15.63 0.84 -1.22
C GLY A 211 -16.11 -0.06 -0.07
N MET A 212 -16.64 0.52 1.03
CA MET A 212 -17.23 -0.25 2.12
C MET A 212 -18.26 -1.27 1.62
N LEU A 213 -18.21 -2.49 2.16
CA LEU A 213 -19.06 -3.61 1.77
C LEU A 213 -19.99 -3.99 2.93
N GLY A 214 -21.26 -4.24 2.61
CA GLY A 214 -22.27 -4.79 3.50
C GLY A 214 -22.56 -6.26 3.18
N ALA A 215 -22.83 -7.03 4.24
CA ALA A 215 -23.35 -8.38 4.15
C ALA A 215 -24.86 -8.38 4.38
N TYR A 216 -25.61 -9.02 3.47
CA TYR A 216 -27.06 -9.09 3.51
C TYR A 216 -27.53 -10.53 3.69
N VAL A 217 -28.41 -10.75 4.67
CA VAL A 217 -29.10 -12.01 4.93
C VAL A 217 -30.61 -11.74 4.87
N ASN A 218 -31.33 -12.45 3.99
CA ASN A 218 -32.75 -12.21 3.73
C ASN A 218 -33.06 -10.72 3.47
N ASP A 219 -32.23 -10.07 2.64
CA ASP A 219 -32.29 -8.65 2.28
C ASP A 219 -32.15 -7.64 3.44
N LYS A 220 -31.74 -8.09 4.63
CA LYS A 220 -31.39 -7.23 5.76
C LYS A 220 -29.88 -7.13 5.90
N LEU A 221 -29.39 -5.91 6.17
CA LEU A 221 -27.99 -5.68 6.51
C LEU A 221 -27.67 -6.40 7.82
N ALA A 222 -26.67 -7.27 7.77
CA ALA A 222 -26.24 -8.14 8.87
C ALA A 222 -24.86 -7.73 9.44
N GLY A 223 -24.15 -6.86 8.74
CA GLY A 223 -22.82 -6.39 9.10
C GLY A 223 -22.13 -5.74 7.92
N TYR A 224 -20.95 -5.17 8.15
CA TYR A 224 -20.17 -4.46 7.14
C TYR A 224 -18.66 -4.55 7.42
N ILE A 225 -17.88 -4.18 6.42
CA ILE A 225 -16.42 -4.03 6.49
C ILE A 225 -15.98 -2.93 5.54
N GLY A 226 -14.93 -2.19 5.89
CA GLY A 226 -14.42 -1.08 5.09
C GLY A 226 -12.91 -1.02 5.02
N LEU A 227 -12.43 0.06 4.40
CA LEU A 227 -11.05 0.48 4.43
C LEU A 227 -10.96 1.77 5.24
N HIS A 228 -10.01 1.85 6.16
CA HIS A 228 -9.59 3.13 6.75
C HIS A 228 -9.01 4.03 5.64
N ASN A 229 -8.89 5.34 5.89
CA ASN A 229 -8.32 6.26 4.89
C ASN A 229 -6.87 5.91 4.51
N SER A 230 -6.10 5.30 5.42
CA SER A 230 -4.76 4.74 5.13
C SER A 230 -4.79 3.52 4.19
N GLY A 231 -5.97 2.97 3.90
CA GLY A 231 -6.20 1.78 3.10
C GLY A 231 -6.20 0.47 3.89
N ALA A 232 -6.00 0.51 5.21
CA ALA A 232 -6.07 -0.68 6.05
C ALA A 232 -7.50 -1.25 6.05
N ILE A 233 -7.63 -2.56 5.85
CA ILE A 233 -8.89 -3.29 6.04
C ILE A 233 -9.28 -3.17 7.51
N GLY A 234 -10.48 -2.69 7.76
CA GLY A 234 -11.01 -2.47 9.10
C GLY A 234 -12.50 -2.20 9.08
N LEU A 235 -12.99 -1.47 10.09
CA LEU A 235 -14.42 -1.17 10.27
C LEU A 235 -15.32 -2.42 10.20
N LEU A 236 -14.82 -3.58 10.62
CA LEU A 236 -15.56 -4.83 10.57
C LEU A 236 -16.54 -4.88 11.75
N GLU A 237 -17.84 -4.93 11.45
CA GLU A 237 -18.88 -5.18 12.44
C GLU A 237 -19.88 -6.22 11.92
N VAL A 238 -20.31 -7.12 12.81
CA VAL A 238 -21.38 -8.08 12.54
C VAL A 238 -22.42 -7.93 13.64
N PHE A 239 -23.63 -7.54 13.24
CA PHE A 239 -24.72 -7.30 14.17
C PHE A 239 -25.04 -8.57 14.97
N GLU A 240 -25.42 -8.38 16.24
CA GLU A 240 -25.48 -9.45 17.25
C GLU A 240 -26.31 -10.66 16.80
N ASP A 241 -27.49 -10.42 16.23
CA ASP A 241 -28.42 -11.44 15.73
C ASP A 241 -27.84 -12.31 14.59
N TYR A 242 -26.78 -11.85 13.93
CA TYR A 242 -26.19 -12.49 12.75
C TYR A 242 -24.78 -13.08 13.02
N ARG A 243 -24.30 -13.01 14.26
CA ARG A 243 -23.00 -13.56 14.65
C ARG A 243 -22.98 -15.09 14.54
N GLN A 244 -21.78 -15.67 14.48
CA GLN A 244 -21.54 -17.12 14.37
C GLN A 244 -22.07 -17.79 13.07
N GLN A 245 -22.46 -17.02 12.07
CA GLN A 245 -22.95 -17.52 10.76
C GLN A 245 -21.89 -17.43 9.63
N GLY A 246 -20.62 -17.20 9.99
CA GLY A 246 -19.53 -17.04 9.01
C GLY A 246 -19.51 -15.70 8.26
N ILE A 247 -20.30 -14.72 8.70
CA ILE A 247 -20.42 -13.40 8.05
C ILE A 247 -19.11 -12.63 8.08
N ALA A 248 -18.48 -12.52 9.25
CA ALA A 248 -17.19 -11.81 9.39
C ALA A 248 -16.14 -12.37 8.42
N LYS A 249 -16.02 -13.70 8.33
CA LYS A 249 -15.09 -14.35 7.39
C LYS A 249 -15.41 -14.00 5.93
N THR A 250 -16.69 -13.98 5.58
CA THR A 250 -17.14 -13.68 4.21
C THR A 250 -16.90 -12.22 3.85
N LEU A 251 -17.14 -11.29 4.78
CA LEU A 251 -16.83 -9.87 4.64
C LEU A 251 -15.33 -9.64 4.44
N VAL A 252 -14.48 -10.18 5.32
CA VAL A 252 -13.02 -10.03 5.21
C VAL A 252 -12.50 -10.62 3.91
N ALA A 253 -12.92 -11.84 3.54
CA ALA A 253 -12.53 -12.44 2.25
C ALA A 253 -12.98 -11.59 1.05
N SER A 254 -14.17 -10.99 1.12
CA SER A 254 -14.65 -10.10 0.06
C SER A 254 -13.85 -8.80 -0.02
N MET A 255 -13.43 -8.24 1.12
CA MET A 255 -12.60 -7.04 1.14
C MET A 255 -11.15 -7.32 0.68
N ILE A 256 -10.58 -8.49 0.99
CA ILE A 256 -9.32 -8.93 0.38
C ILE A 256 -9.46 -8.92 -1.15
N ASN A 257 -10.52 -9.54 -1.67
CA ASN A 257 -10.76 -9.60 -3.11
C ASN A 257 -10.96 -8.21 -3.72
N HIS A 258 -11.64 -7.30 -3.02
CA HIS A 258 -11.80 -5.91 -3.42
C HIS A 258 -10.45 -5.21 -3.57
N CYS A 259 -9.56 -5.31 -2.58
CA CYS A 259 -8.20 -4.76 -2.66
C CYS A 259 -7.41 -5.36 -3.83
N LEU A 260 -7.44 -6.68 -4.00
CA LEU A 260 -6.72 -7.37 -5.09
C LEU A 260 -7.23 -6.95 -6.48
N GLU A 261 -8.55 -6.80 -6.65
CA GLU A 261 -9.16 -6.29 -7.89
C GLU A 261 -8.73 -4.85 -8.20
N ALA A 262 -8.57 -4.02 -7.16
CA ALA A 262 -8.02 -2.67 -7.25
C ALA A 262 -6.49 -2.63 -7.40
N LYS A 263 -5.82 -3.79 -7.46
CA LYS A 263 -4.34 -3.93 -7.47
C LYS A 263 -3.68 -3.27 -6.26
N GLN A 264 -4.36 -3.28 -5.13
CA GLN A 264 -3.88 -2.80 -3.85
C GLN A 264 -3.42 -3.96 -2.98
N ILE A 265 -2.47 -3.70 -2.08
CA ILE A 265 -2.08 -4.67 -1.06
C ILE A 265 -3.19 -4.74 -0.02
N ALA A 266 -3.71 -5.94 0.23
CA ALA A 266 -4.63 -6.19 1.32
C ALA A 266 -3.85 -6.33 2.63
N TYR A 267 -4.04 -5.39 3.54
CA TYR A 267 -3.47 -5.43 4.89
C TYR A 267 -4.51 -4.98 5.91
N THR A 268 -4.31 -5.34 7.17
CA THR A 268 -5.19 -4.97 8.28
C THR A 268 -4.37 -4.73 9.53
N GLN A 269 -4.97 -4.03 10.48
CA GLN A 269 -4.46 -3.90 11.82
C GLN A 269 -5.47 -4.43 12.82
N VAL A 270 -4.99 -5.30 13.69
CA VAL A 270 -5.83 -5.92 14.72
C VAL A 270 -5.22 -5.63 16.07
N GLN A 271 -6.01 -5.01 16.95
CA GLN A 271 -5.58 -4.76 18.33
C GLN A 271 -5.13 -6.06 18.99
N GLN A 272 -4.02 -6.01 19.71
CA GLN A 272 -3.38 -7.17 20.33
C GLN A 272 -4.33 -8.00 21.22
N ARG A 273 -5.33 -7.35 21.83
CA ARG A 273 -6.31 -8.01 22.71
C ARG A 273 -7.45 -8.70 21.96
N ASN A 274 -7.59 -8.48 20.65
CA ASN A 274 -8.67 -9.04 19.84
C ASN A 274 -8.24 -10.37 19.21
N GLU A 275 -8.12 -11.41 20.04
CA GLU A 275 -7.68 -12.75 19.62
C GLU A 275 -8.59 -13.36 18.55
N ALA A 276 -9.90 -13.12 18.63
CA ALA A 276 -10.87 -13.62 17.66
C ALA A 276 -10.59 -13.07 16.25
N SER A 277 -10.34 -11.76 16.14
CA SER A 277 -9.97 -11.14 14.87
C SER A 277 -8.59 -11.61 14.41
N LEU A 278 -7.59 -11.69 15.29
CA LEU A 278 -6.25 -12.18 14.92
C LEU A 278 -6.33 -13.59 14.28
N GLN A 279 -7.03 -14.52 14.95
CA GLN A 279 -7.22 -15.87 14.43
C GLN A 279 -8.03 -15.90 13.12
N LEU A 280 -9.01 -15.01 12.97
CA LEU A 280 -9.80 -14.90 11.74
C LEU A 280 -8.90 -14.49 10.56
N GLN A 281 -8.06 -13.46 10.74
CA GLN A 281 -7.14 -12.99 9.71
C GLN A 281 -6.11 -14.06 9.34
N GLU A 282 -5.50 -14.73 10.33
CA GLU A 282 -4.55 -15.84 10.09
C GLU A 282 -5.20 -16.98 9.29
N LYS A 283 -6.44 -17.38 9.63
CA LYS A 283 -7.21 -18.41 8.89
C LYS A 283 -7.54 -18.01 7.45
N LEU A 284 -7.62 -16.72 7.17
CA LEU A 284 -7.83 -16.20 5.83
C LEU A 284 -6.52 -16.08 5.03
N GLY A 285 -5.37 -16.27 5.67
CA GLY A 285 -4.06 -16.31 5.03
C GLY A 285 -3.28 -15.00 5.15
N PHE A 286 -3.63 -14.13 6.10
CA PHE A 286 -2.76 -13.01 6.45
C PHE A 286 -1.53 -13.48 7.24
N THR A 287 -0.37 -12.94 6.90
CA THR A 287 0.88 -13.05 7.65
C THR A 287 0.92 -11.96 8.71
N LYS A 288 1.10 -12.32 9.97
CA LYS A 288 1.17 -11.38 11.10
C LYS A 288 2.59 -10.86 11.28
N ALA A 289 2.74 -9.55 11.52
CA ALA A 289 4.01 -8.96 11.92
C ALA A 289 4.56 -9.59 13.21
N ASP A 290 5.88 -9.64 13.34
CA ASP A 290 6.56 -10.23 14.48
C ASP A 290 6.41 -9.41 15.77
N LYS A 291 6.24 -8.10 15.64
CA LYS A 291 5.98 -7.16 16.73
C LYS A 291 4.76 -6.28 16.43
N PRO A 292 4.03 -5.82 17.47
CA PRO A 292 2.94 -4.88 17.27
C PRO A 292 3.48 -3.47 17.00
N CYS A 293 2.72 -2.68 16.24
CA CYS A 293 2.80 -1.22 16.29
C CYS A 293 2.00 -0.70 17.50
N VAL A 294 2.32 0.52 17.93
CA VAL A 294 1.66 1.20 19.04
C VAL A 294 1.02 2.48 18.52
N TRP A 295 -0.30 2.55 18.64
CA TRP A 295 -1.08 3.73 18.34
C TRP A 295 -1.20 4.61 19.58
N ILE A 296 -0.98 5.91 19.39
CA ILE A 296 -0.93 6.93 20.43
C ILE A 296 -1.77 8.11 19.95
N PHE A 297 -2.75 8.53 20.75
CA PHE A 297 -3.62 9.67 20.41
C PHE A 297 -3.60 10.71 21.53
N ARG A 298 -3.51 11.97 21.11
CA ARG A 298 -3.58 13.11 22.02
C ARG A 298 -5.02 13.28 22.51
N LYS A 299 -5.17 13.81 23.72
CA LYS A 299 -6.43 14.37 24.20
C LYS A 299 -6.71 15.67 23.45
N GLU A 300 -7.89 15.80 22.84
CA GLU A 300 -8.39 17.12 22.44
C GLU A 300 -8.57 17.97 23.70
N MET A 301 -8.01 19.19 23.72
CA MET A 301 -8.35 20.12 24.78
C MET A 301 -9.82 20.51 24.58
N GLU A 302 -10.65 20.36 25.61
CA GLU A 302 -11.96 20.99 25.63
C GLU A 302 -11.74 22.48 25.35
N THR A 303 -12.14 22.95 24.16
CA THR A 303 -12.27 24.38 23.93
C THR A 303 -13.34 24.86 24.89
N LEU A 304 -12.92 25.49 25.98
CA LEU A 304 -13.79 26.35 26.77
C LEU A 304 -14.35 27.36 25.78
N HIS A 305 -15.61 27.16 25.38
CA HIS A 305 -16.38 28.20 24.75
C HIS A 305 -16.60 29.28 25.83
N GLU A 306 -15.72 30.28 25.84
CA GLU A 306 -15.97 31.56 26.50
C GLU A 306 -17.14 32.31 25.85
#